data_AF-A0A968T6X4-F1
#
_entry.id   AF-A0A968T6X4-F1
#
_cell.length_a   1.000
_cell.length_b   1.000
_cell.length_c   1.000
_cell.angle_alpha   90.00
_cell.angle_beta   90.00
_cell.angle_gamma   90.00
#
_symmetry.space_group_name_H-M   'P 1'
#
loop_
_entity.id
_entity.type
_entity.pdbx_description
1 polymer ?
#
loop_
_entity_poly.entity_id
_entity_poly.type
_entity_poly.pdbx_seq_one_letter_code
_entity_poly.pdbx_strand_id
1 'polypeptide(L)' 'MMALLKKIKEEKDSVGSVVQLVSTPLCYGLGDPVYEKLSCNLAKAMISIPGCVGFEIGSGFSSTKKLGSQIMIFST' A
#
# COMPACT_ATOMS: atom_id res chain seq x y z
N MET A 1 -10.60 -9.59 -14.17
CA MET A 1 -10.12 -8.20 -14.38
C MET A 1 -10.39 -7.68 -15.79
N MET A 2 -9.83 -8.28 -16.85
CA MET A 2 -9.96 -7.75 -18.22
C MET A 2 -11.41 -7.62 -18.72
N ALA A 3 -12.30 -8.56 -18.37
CA ALA A 3 -13.73 -8.49 -18.73
C ALA A 3 -14.44 -7.26 -18.10
N LEU A 4 -14.11 -6.93 -16.85
CA LEU A 4 -14.64 -5.75 -16.15
C LEU A 4 -14.14 -4.45 -16.82
N LEU A 5 -12.84 -4.38 -17.13
CA LEU A 5 -12.26 -3.23 -17.84
C LEU A 5 -12.89 -3.03 -19.21
N LYS A 6 -13.21 -4.11 -19.93
CA LYS A 6 -13.86 -4.03 -21.23
C LYS A 6 -15.28 -3.48 -21.12
N LYS A 7 -16.07 -3.95 -20.15
CA LYS A 7 -17.42 -3.45 -19.89
C LYS A 7 -17.43 -1.96 -19.51
N ILE A 8 -16.57 -1.56 -18.57
CA ILE A 8 -16.48 -0.17 -18.11
C ILE A 8 -16.04 0.76 -19.25
N LYS A 9 -15.15 0.28 -20.12
CA LYS A 9 -14.75 1.02 -21.34
C LYS A 9 -15.92 1.20 -22.32
N GLU A 10 -16.78 0.20 -22.49
CA GLU A 10 -18.00 0.30 -23.31
C GLU A 10 -18.99 1.32 -22.70
N GLU A 11 -19.07 1.38 -21.36
CA GLU A 11 -19.87 2.35 -20.60
C GLU A 11 -19.23 3.77 -20.55
N LYS A 12 -18.04 3.95 -21.15
CA LYS A 12 -17.24 5.20 -21.13
C LYS A 12 -16.93 5.72 -19.72
N ASP A 13 -16.74 4.82 -18.77
CA ASP A 13 -16.43 5.15 -17.38
C ASP A 13 -15.01 4.68 -16.99
N SER A 14 -14.61 4.91 -15.74
CA SER A 14 -13.31 4.57 -15.18
C SER A 14 -13.42 3.72 -13.92
N VAL A 15 -12.36 2.99 -13.58
CA VAL A 15 -12.30 2.18 -12.37
C VAL A 15 -11.02 2.48 -11.60
N GLY A 16 -11.13 2.46 -10.27
CA GLY A 16 -9.97 2.56 -9.39
C GLY A 16 -9.02 1.37 -9.53
N SER A 17 -7.85 1.49 -8.93
CA SER A 17 -6.85 0.42 -8.89
C SER A 17 -6.10 0.40 -7.56
N VAL A 18 -5.46 -0.74 -7.28
CA VAL A 18 -4.54 -0.93 -6.16
C VAL A 18 -3.23 -1.41 -6.75
N VAL A 19 -2.12 -0.77 -6.38
CA VAL A 19 -0.78 -1.09 -6.86
C VAL A 19 0.06 -1.58 -5.68
N GLN A 20 0.74 -2.71 -5.87
CA GLN A 20 1.66 -3.29 -4.89
C GLN A 20 3.10 -3.11 -5.36
N LEU A 21 3.97 -2.64 -4.47
CA LEU A 21 5.41 -2.53 -4.69
C LEU A 21 6.15 -3.40 -3.68
N VAL A 22 7.17 -4.12 -4.16
CA VAL A 22 8.11 -4.88 -3.32
C VAL A 22 9.51 -4.42 -3.68
N SER A 23 10.32 -4.07 -2.67
CA SER A 23 11.71 -3.63 -2.85
C SER A 23 12.64 -4.52 -2.05
N THR A 24 13.58 -5.18 -2.74
CA THR A 24 14.59 -6.08 -2.16
C THR A 24 15.88 -6.06 -3.00
N PRO A 25 17.09 -6.01 -2.40
CA PRO A 25 17.39 -5.83 -0.98
C PRO A 25 17.34 -4.35 -0.57
N LEU A 26 17.00 -4.09 0.69
CA LEU A 26 17.09 -2.76 1.30
C LEU A 26 18.24 -2.73 2.30
N CYS A 27 19.02 -1.65 2.31
CA CYS A 27 20.02 -1.41 3.35
C CYS A 27 19.33 -1.22 4.70
N TYR A 28 19.94 -1.75 5.76
CA TYR A 28 19.46 -1.54 7.12
C TYR A 28 19.72 -0.09 7.57
N GLY A 29 18.87 0.44 8.46
CA GLY A 29 19.01 1.79 9.00
C GLY A 29 18.43 2.91 8.13
N LEU A 30 17.63 2.59 7.11
CA LEU A 30 16.95 3.60 6.29
C LEU A 30 15.82 4.29 7.07
N GLY A 31 15.83 5.63 7.02
CA GLY A 31 14.84 6.49 7.65
C GLY A 31 15.36 7.15 8.93
N ASP A 32 14.73 8.25 9.30
CA ASP A 32 15.14 9.07 10.44
C ASP A 32 13.97 9.21 11.45
N PRO A 33 14.09 8.67 12.68
CA PRO A 33 13.07 8.86 13.70
C PRO A 33 13.06 10.33 14.18
N VAL A 34 11.92 10.99 14.36
CA VAL A 34 10.58 10.48 14.71
C VAL A 34 9.54 10.76 13.61
N TYR A 35 9.75 11.81 12.82
CA TYR A 35 8.81 12.30 11.80
C TYR A 35 9.19 11.90 10.37
N GLU A 36 10.47 11.61 10.11
CA GLU A 36 11.04 11.28 8.80
C GLU A 36 11.34 9.78 8.67
N LYS A 37 10.52 8.96 9.34
CA LYS A 37 10.59 7.50 9.22
C LYS A 37 10.46 7.12 7.75
N LEU A 38 11.12 6.06 7.32
CA LEU A 38 11.05 5.57 5.95
C LEU A 38 9.59 5.40 5.47
N SER A 39 8.73 4.87 6.34
CA SER A 39 7.29 4.74 6.05
C SER A 39 6.58 6.08 5.83
N CYS A 40 6.96 7.13 6.56
CA CYS A 40 6.38 8.47 6.40
C CYS A 40 6.82 9.08 5.06
N ASN A 41 8.10 8.95 4.72
CA ASN A 41 8.63 9.46 3.45
C ASN A 41 8.08 8.71 2.24
N LEU A 42 7.89 7.39 2.36
CA LEU A 42 7.18 6.60 1.35
C LEU A 42 5.72 7.06 1.22
N ALA A 43 5.00 7.22 2.33
CA ALA A 43 3.61 7.69 2.30
C ALA A 43 3.49 9.07 1.63
N LYS A 44 4.38 10.00 1.97
CA LYS A 44 4.45 11.33 1.36
C LYS A 44 4.69 11.26 -0.15
N ALA A 45 5.64 10.44 -0.57
CA ALA A 45 5.93 10.24 -2.00
C ALA A 45 4.73 9.62 -2.74
N MET A 46 4.08 8.62 -2.17
CA MET A 46 2.96 7.94 -2.83
C MET A 46 1.71 8.81 -2.91
N ILE A 47 1.39 9.57 -1.85
CA ILE A 47 0.23 10.48 -1.85
C ILE A 47 0.45 11.67 -2.80
N SER A 48 1.70 12.02 -3.09
CA SER A 48 2.01 13.07 -4.08
C SER A 48 1.61 12.71 -5.51
N ILE A 49 1.35 11.43 -5.81
CA ILE A 49 0.93 10.95 -7.12
C ILE A 49 -0.56 11.29 -7.33
N PRO A 50 -0.94 12.00 -8.42
CA PRO A 50 -2.34 12.29 -8.71
C PRO A 50 -3.19 11.03 -8.83
N GLY A 51 -4.33 11.00 -8.13
CA GLY A 51 -5.25 9.85 -8.13
C GLY A 51 -4.96 8.82 -7.03
N CYS A 52 -3.87 8.95 -6.28
CA CYS A 52 -3.62 8.14 -5.08
C CYS A 52 -4.42 8.68 -3.89
N VAL A 53 -5.26 7.82 -3.30
CA VAL A 53 -6.14 8.16 -2.16
C VAL A 53 -5.67 7.50 -0.86
N GLY A 54 -4.77 6.52 -0.94
CA GLY A 54 -4.28 5.79 0.23
C GLY A 54 -2.94 5.12 0.00
N PHE A 55 -2.23 4.88 1.09
CA PHE A 55 -0.97 4.16 1.14
C PHE A 55 -1.00 3.18 2.31
N GLU A 56 -0.56 1.95 2.08
CA GLU A 56 -0.43 0.93 3.12
C GLU A 56 0.90 0.19 3.00
N ILE A 57 1.42 -0.25 4.14
CA ILE A 57 2.67 -1.02 4.23
C ILE A 57 2.45 -2.27 5.09
N GLY A 58 3.09 -3.38 4.72
CA GLY A 58 2.97 -4.65 5.42
C GLY A 58 1.55 -5.22 5.36
N SER A 59 0.98 -5.60 6.51
CA SER A 59 -0.39 -6.11 6.62
C SER A 59 -1.48 -5.04 6.42
N GLY A 60 -1.09 -3.75 6.37
CA GLY A 60 -1.92 -2.65 5.89
C GLY A 60 -3.27 -2.49 6.58
N PHE A 61 -4.26 -2.00 5.84
CA PHE A 61 -5.62 -1.77 6.33
C PHE A 61 -6.37 -3.07 6.68
N SER A 62 -5.97 -4.20 6.09
CA SER A 62 -6.53 -5.52 6.44
C SER A 62 -6.36 -5.86 7.92
N SER A 63 -5.29 -5.35 8.53
CA SER A 63 -4.99 -5.54 9.97
C SER A 63 -6.10 -5.01 10.89
N THR A 64 -6.83 -3.97 10.48
CA THR A 64 -7.90 -3.37 11.30
C THR A 64 -9.04 -4.34 11.61
N LYS A 65 -9.20 -5.39 10.80
CA LYS A 65 -10.24 -6.42 10.96
C LYS A 65 -9.76 -7.65 11.75
N LYS A 66 -8.51 -7.68 12.19
CA LYS A 66 -7.87 -8.84 12.83
C LYS A 66 -7.61 -8.59 14.30
N LEU A 67 -7.65 -9.66 15.10
CA LEU A 67 -7.19 -9.63 16.49
C LEU A 67 -5.66 -9.48 16.51
N GLY A 68 -5.12 -8.86 17.56
CA GLY A 68 -3.66 -8.69 17.71
C GLY A 68 -2.89 -10.02 17.69
N SER A 69 -3.51 -11.10 18.18
CA SER A 69 -2.97 -12.47 18.11
C SER A 69 -2.87 -13.03 16.68
N GLN A 70 -3.66 -12.53 15.74
CA GLN A 70 -3.63 -12.94 14.34
C GLN A 70 -2.63 -12.11 13.51
N ILE A 71 -2.10 -11.02 14.07
CA ILE A 71 -1.13 -10.13 13.43
C ILE A 71 0.28 -10.43 13.96
N MET A 72 0.42 -10.71 15.26
CA MET A 72 1.65 -11.23 15.86
C MET A 72 1.81 -12.71 15.53
N ILE A 73 2.13 -13.03 14.27
CA ILE A 73 2.76 -14.31 13.99
C ILE A 73 4.21 -14.16 14.41
N PHE A 74 4.55 -14.73 15.56
CA PHE A 74 5.92 -15.13 15.85
C PHE A 74 6.32 -16.13 14.77
N SER A 75 6.94 -15.65 13.68
CA SER A 75 7.74 -16.54 12.83
C SER A 75 8.91 -17.00 13.68
N THR A 76 8.71 -18.15 14.33
CA THR A 76 9.81 -19.05 14.71
C THR A 76 10.38 -19.67 13.45
#